data_AF-A0A433RUJ2-F1
#
_entry.id   AF-A0A433RUJ2-F1
#
_cell.length_a   1.000
_cell.length_b   1.000
_cell.length_c   1.000
_cell.angle_alpha   90.00
_cell.angle_beta   90.00
_cell.angle_gamma   90.00
#
_symmetry.space_group_name_H-M   'P 1'
#
loop_
_entity.id
_entity.type
_entity.pdbx_description
1 polymer ?
#
loop_
_entity_poly.entity_id
_entity_poly.type
_entity_poly.pdbx_seq_one_letter_code
_entity_poly.pdbx_strand_id
1 'polypeptide(L)'
;MTKLKDRNDELQTKIDSKKKELASLTGTIKQVQAKPITLPGGNFTVGKDLPEGRYKISTTASSMNYFVNDGEVNIILGTESGFAEPTYTLDLYKGDKIEQGSSVTYTKI
;
A
#
# COMPACT_ATOMS: atom_id res chain seq x y z
N MET A 1 49.01 -14.64 -13.88
CA MET A 1 47.89 -15.31 -13.18
C MET A 1 47.24 -14.46 -12.08
N THR A 2 47.92 -13.46 -11.52
CA THR A 2 47.45 -12.64 -10.39
C THR A 2 46.32 -11.66 -10.73
N LYS A 3 46.47 -10.86 -11.79
CA LYS A 3 45.47 -9.81 -12.15
C LYS A 3 44.04 -10.33 -12.39
N LEU A 4 43.89 -11.52 -12.95
CA LEU A 4 42.57 -12.13 -13.20
C LEU A 4 41.92 -12.60 -11.90
N LYS A 5 42.72 -13.14 -10.96
CA LYS A 5 42.25 -13.54 -9.64
C LYS A 5 41.83 -12.32 -8.82
N ASP A 6 42.67 -11.29 -8.80
CA ASP A 6 42.38 -10.03 -8.09
C ASP A 6 41.09 -9.39 -8.61
N ARG A 7 40.87 -9.42 -9.93
CA ARG A 7 39.63 -8.91 -10.54
C ARG A 7 38.41 -9.76 -10.17
N ASN A 8 38.55 -11.08 -10.11
CA ASN A 8 37.46 -11.95 -9.68
C ASN A 8 37.09 -11.71 -8.20
N ASP A 9 38.08 -11.54 -7.33
CA ASP A 9 37.86 -11.27 -5.91
C ASP A 9 37.18 -9.89 -5.70
N GLU A 10 37.56 -8.88 -6.49
CA GLU A 10 36.90 -7.58 -6.51
C GLU A 10 35.44 -7.67 -6.98
N LEU A 11 35.18 -8.42 -8.07
CA LEU A 11 33.84 -8.64 -8.58
C LEU A 11 32.96 -9.37 -7.58
N GLN A 12 33.50 -10.38 -6.90
CA GLN A 12 32.79 -11.12 -5.86
C GLN A 12 32.40 -10.19 -4.70
N THR A 13 33.32 -9.35 -4.25
CA THR A 13 33.06 -8.35 -3.20
C THR A 13 31.94 -7.38 -3.58
N LYS A 14 31.94 -6.91 -4.84
CA LYS A 14 30.87 -6.04 -5.38
C LYS A 14 29.52 -6.75 -5.44
N ILE A 15 29.50 -8.02 -5.85
CA ILE A 15 28.28 -8.85 -5.88
C ILE A 15 27.70 -8.99 -4.47
N ASP A 16 28.54 -9.31 -3.49
CA ASP A 16 28.09 -9.51 -2.11
C ASP A 16 27.60 -8.20 -1.48
N SER A 17 28.25 -7.08 -1.80
CA SER A 17 27.78 -5.74 -1.42
C SER A 17 26.40 -5.43 -2.02
N LYS A 18 26.21 -5.66 -3.33
CA LYS A 18 24.93 -5.42 -4.00
C LYS A 18 23.82 -6.34 -3.51
N LYS A 19 24.12 -7.60 -3.16
CA LYS A 19 23.14 -8.51 -2.55
C LYS A 19 22.68 -8.00 -1.18
N LYS A 20 23.59 -7.48 -0.36
CA LYS A 20 23.25 -6.87 0.94
C LYS A 20 22.38 -5.62 0.77
N GLU A 21 22.74 -4.76 -0.17
CA GLU A 21 21.95 -3.56 -0.51
C GLU A 21 20.53 -3.95 -0.97
N LEU A 22 20.41 -4.92 -1.87
CA LEU A 22 19.12 -5.43 -2.34
C LEU A 22 18.26 -5.99 -1.20
N ALA A 23 18.86 -6.77 -0.30
CA ALA A 23 18.16 -7.33 0.85
C ALA A 23 17.65 -6.22 1.80
N SER A 24 18.48 -5.20 2.04
CA SER A 24 18.11 -4.04 2.86
C SER A 24 16.96 -3.25 2.23
N LEU A 25 17.05 -2.91 0.94
CA LEU A 25 15.99 -2.19 0.22
C LEU A 25 14.68 -2.98 0.21
N THR A 26 14.75 -4.30 -0.01
CA THR A 26 13.57 -5.18 0.04
C THR A 26 12.93 -5.17 1.44
N GLY A 27 13.74 -5.19 2.50
CA GLY A 27 13.26 -5.06 3.88
C GLY A 27 12.55 -3.73 4.13
N THR A 28 13.14 -2.61 3.70
CA THR A 28 12.55 -1.28 3.82
C THR A 28 11.25 -1.16 3.03
N ILE A 29 11.18 -1.67 1.79
CA ILE A 29 9.96 -1.68 0.98
C ILE A 29 8.83 -2.43 1.70
N LYS A 30 9.11 -3.61 2.25
CA LYS A 30 8.13 -4.37 3.03
C LYS A 30 7.63 -3.58 4.24
N GLN A 31 8.52 -2.90 4.97
CA GLN A 31 8.12 -2.08 6.13
C GLN A 31 7.26 -0.88 5.72
N VAL A 32 7.60 -0.19 4.63
CA VAL A 32 6.81 0.94 4.12
C VAL A 32 5.44 0.48 3.65
N GLN A 33 5.36 -0.66 2.95
CA GLN A 33 4.09 -1.25 2.52
C GLN A 33 3.21 -1.70 3.69
N ALA A 34 3.81 -2.06 4.83
CA ALA A 34 3.08 -2.43 6.04
C ALA A 34 2.54 -1.24 6.84
N LYS A 35 3.04 -0.01 6.61
CA LYS A 35 2.53 1.18 7.32
C LYS A 35 1.15 1.55 6.75
N PRO A 36 0.14 1.75 7.61
CA PRO A 36 -1.15 2.25 7.16
C PRO A 36 -1.01 3.62 6.48
N ILE A 37 -1.76 3.82 5.41
CA ILE A 37 -1.85 5.09 4.69
C ILE A 37 -3.21 5.70 5.04
N THR A 38 -3.24 6.97 5.43
CA THR A 38 -4.51 7.67 5.71
C THR A 38 -4.71 8.77 4.67
N LEU A 39 -5.85 8.74 3.99
CA LEU A 39 -6.26 9.76 3.03
C LEU A 39 -7.46 10.53 3.58
N PRO A 40 -7.51 11.88 3.44
CA PRO A 40 -8.66 12.69 3.88
C PRO A 40 -9.89 12.44 3.01
N GLY A 41 -11.05 12.99 3.36
CA GLY A 41 -12.22 12.95 2.47
C GLY A 41 -11.91 13.58 1.11
N GLY A 42 -12.38 12.96 0.01
CA GLY A 42 -12.11 13.42 -1.36
C GLY A 42 -12.07 12.31 -2.40
N ASN A 43 -11.43 12.62 -3.52
CA ASN A 43 -11.30 11.76 -4.69
C ASN A 43 -9.84 11.38 -4.94
N PHE A 44 -9.57 10.10 -5.17
CA PHE A 44 -8.22 9.56 -5.30
C PHE A 44 -8.11 8.58 -6.47
N THR A 45 -6.89 8.43 -7.00
CA THR A 45 -6.56 7.44 -8.03
C THR A 45 -5.50 6.48 -7.52
N VAL A 46 -5.79 5.19 -7.58
CA VAL A 46 -4.85 4.12 -7.23
C VAL A 46 -3.68 4.10 -8.22
N GLY A 47 -2.46 3.97 -7.70
CA GLY A 47 -1.20 4.13 -8.41
C GLY A 47 -0.67 5.57 -8.47
N LYS A 48 -1.47 6.57 -8.07
CA LYS A 48 -1.05 7.98 -7.93
C LYS A 48 -1.06 8.41 -6.46
N ASP A 49 -2.20 8.25 -5.80
CA ASP A 49 -2.44 8.76 -4.45
C ASP A 49 -2.34 7.64 -3.40
N LEU A 50 -2.67 6.40 -3.79
CA LEU A 50 -2.55 5.19 -2.99
C LEU A 50 -1.90 4.09 -3.85
N PRO A 51 -0.87 3.36 -3.40
CA PRO A 51 -0.34 2.21 -4.14
C PRO A 51 -1.40 1.14 -4.38
N GLU A 52 -1.27 0.35 -5.45
CA GLU A 52 -2.13 -0.82 -5.66
C GLU A 52 -1.89 -1.91 -4.59
N GLY A 53 -2.91 -2.71 -4.34
CA GLY A 53 -2.84 -3.86 -3.45
C GLY A 53 -4.14 -4.16 -2.72
N ARG A 54 -4.08 -5.13 -1.82
CA ARG A 54 -5.18 -5.51 -0.96
C ARG A 54 -5.13 -4.75 0.34
N TYR A 55 -6.26 -4.16 0.73
CA TYR A 55 -6.34 -3.30 1.90
C TYR A 55 -7.49 -3.73 2.80
N LYS A 56 -7.25 -3.65 4.11
CA LYS A 56 -8.31 -3.48 5.10
C LYS A 56 -8.48 -1.98 5.37
N ILE A 57 -9.66 -1.45 5.07
CA ILE A 57 -9.99 -0.04 5.28
C ILE A 57 -10.78 0.17 6.57
N SER A 58 -10.59 1.33 7.20
CA SER A 58 -11.34 1.77 8.39
C SER A 58 -11.45 3.29 8.45
N THR A 59 -12.40 3.81 9.23
CA THR A 59 -12.58 5.24 9.50
C THR A 59 -12.97 5.47 10.96
N THR A 60 -12.77 6.70 11.44
CA THR A 60 -13.29 7.17 12.73
C THR A 60 -14.62 7.92 12.59
N ALA A 61 -15.13 8.11 11.36
CA ALA A 61 -16.45 8.69 11.13
C ALA A 61 -17.55 7.72 11.60
N SER A 62 -18.70 8.25 12.03
CA SER A 62 -19.87 7.44 12.41
C SER A 62 -20.40 6.66 11.22
N SER A 63 -20.55 7.33 10.08
CA SER A 63 -20.99 6.77 8.81
C SER A 63 -20.55 7.67 7.65
N MET A 64 -20.14 7.06 6.54
CA MET A 64 -19.84 7.74 5.29
C MET A 64 -19.95 6.76 4.13
N ASN A 65 -20.20 7.29 2.93
CA ASN A 65 -20.11 6.50 1.72
C ASN A 65 -18.63 6.35 1.30
N TYR A 66 -18.30 5.13 0.88
CA TYR A 66 -17.05 4.79 0.23
C TYR A 66 -17.35 4.11 -1.11
N PHE A 67 -16.84 4.70 -2.19
CA PHE A 67 -17.07 4.24 -3.55
C PHE A 67 -15.77 3.93 -4.28
N VAL A 68 -15.79 2.89 -5.10
CA VAL A 68 -14.74 2.59 -6.09
C VAL A 68 -15.38 2.38 -7.46
N ASN A 69 -14.77 2.96 -8.51
CA ASN A 69 -15.12 2.75 -9.92
C ASN A 69 -16.63 2.77 -10.21
N ASP A 70 -17.29 3.91 -10.00
CA ASP A 70 -18.72 4.08 -10.28
C ASP A 70 -19.64 3.00 -9.67
N GLY A 71 -19.24 2.40 -8.54
CA GLY A 71 -20.07 1.48 -7.75
C GLY A 71 -19.64 0.02 -7.74
N GLU A 72 -18.46 -0.32 -8.29
CA GLU A 72 -17.85 -1.66 -8.08
C GLU A 72 -17.72 -1.98 -6.58
N VAL A 73 -17.32 -0.97 -5.80
CA VAL A 73 -17.49 -0.97 -4.35
C VAL A 73 -18.39 0.21 -4.01
N ASN A 74 -19.42 -0.05 -3.22
CA ASN A 74 -20.32 0.97 -2.68
C ASN A 74 -20.78 0.49 -1.29
N ILE A 75 -20.18 1.06 -0.25
CA ILE A 75 -20.45 0.67 1.15
C ILE A 75 -20.66 1.90 2.01
N ILE A 76 -21.41 1.71 3.10
CA ILE A 76 -21.40 2.63 4.24
C ILE A 76 -20.28 2.17 5.17
N LEU A 77 -19.19 2.94 5.26
CA LEU A 77 -18.09 2.67 6.18
C LEU A 77 -18.23 3.58 7.40
N GLY A 78 -18.03 3.05 8.61
CA GLY A 78 -18.17 3.86 9.82
C GLY A 78 -18.31 3.05 11.10
N THR A 79 -18.25 3.75 12.22
CA THR A 79 -18.30 3.13 13.56
C THR A 79 -19.73 2.91 14.09
N GLU A 80 -20.75 3.36 13.37
CA GLU A 80 -22.16 3.24 13.79
C GLU A 80 -22.64 1.78 13.68
N SER A 81 -22.79 1.14 14.85
CA SER A 81 -23.24 -0.25 14.96
C SER A 81 -24.63 -0.46 14.36
N GLY A 82 -24.75 -1.48 13.51
CA GLY A 82 -26.03 -1.86 12.88
C GLY A 82 -26.41 -1.04 11.64
N PHE A 83 -25.59 -0.06 11.26
CA PHE A 83 -25.81 0.76 10.06
C PHE A 83 -24.59 0.81 9.13
N ALA A 84 -23.39 0.95 9.70
CA ALA A 84 -22.15 1.09 8.95
C ALA A 84 -21.20 -0.09 9.18
N GLU A 85 -20.40 -0.40 8.17
CA GLU A 85 -19.33 -1.39 8.27
C GLU A 85 -18.10 -0.74 8.95
N PRO A 86 -17.62 -1.24 10.09
CA PRO A 86 -16.48 -0.64 10.79
C PRO A 86 -15.16 -0.86 10.04
N THR A 87 -15.06 -1.95 9.29
CA THR A 87 -13.92 -2.23 8.42
C THR A 87 -14.36 -3.02 7.21
N TYR A 88 -13.71 -2.81 6.07
CA TYR A 88 -13.96 -3.57 4.85
C TYR A 88 -12.65 -4.00 4.20
N THR A 89 -12.62 -5.12 3.50
CA THR A 89 -11.43 -5.59 2.78
C THR A 89 -11.70 -5.59 1.29
N LEU A 90 -10.79 -5.00 0.52
CA LEU A 90 -10.92 -4.88 -0.93
C LEU A 90 -9.55 -4.97 -1.61
N ASP A 91 -9.58 -5.40 -2.87
CA ASP A 91 -8.45 -5.34 -3.78
C ASP A 91 -8.56 -4.05 -4.61
N LEU A 92 -7.46 -3.29 -4.69
CA LEU A 92 -7.38 -2.03 -5.44
C LEU A 92 -6.28 -2.14 -6.49
N TYR A 93 -6.64 -1.87 -7.73
CA TYR A 93 -5.77 -1.96 -8.90
C TYR A 93 -5.41 -0.57 -9.42
N LYS A 94 -4.24 -0.46 -10.04
CA LYS A 94 -3.80 0.79 -10.65
C LYS A 94 -4.86 1.33 -11.62
N GLY A 95 -5.27 2.59 -11.40
CA GLY A 95 -6.28 3.27 -12.21
C GLY A 95 -7.62 3.44 -11.50
N ASP A 96 -7.90 2.62 -10.48
CA ASP A 96 -9.16 2.69 -9.72
C ASP A 96 -9.39 4.08 -9.16
N LYS A 97 -10.66 4.52 -9.21
CA LYS A 97 -11.13 5.80 -8.70
C LYS A 97 -11.83 5.58 -7.38
N ILE A 98 -11.33 6.22 -6.33
CA ILE A 98 -11.89 6.16 -4.99
C ILE A 98 -12.58 7.49 -4.70
N GLU A 99 -13.82 7.45 -4.22
CA GLU A 99 -14.51 8.58 -3.60
C GLU A 99 -14.85 8.23 -2.15
N GLN A 100 -14.47 9.10 -1.22
CA GLN A 100 -14.69 8.89 0.21
C GLN A 100 -15.15 10.18 0.89
N GLY A 101 -16.26 10.10 1.62
CA GLY A 101 -16.84 11.26 2.32
C GLY A 101 -16.06 11.75 3.55
N SER A 102 -15.12 10.96 4.07
CA SER A 102 -14.30 11.30 5.24
C SER A 102 -12.92 10.63 5.17
N SER A 103 -12.10 10.85 6.18
CA SER A 103 -10.79 10.23 6.31
C SER A 103 -10.88 8.70 6.38
N VAL A 104 -10.07 8.00 5.59
CA VAL A 104 -9.99 6.53 5.57
C VAL A 104 -8.55 6.09 5.75
N THR A 105 -8.36 5.09 6.62
CA THR A 105 -7.07 4.44 6.85
C THR A 105 -7.03 3.11 6.11
N TYR A 106 -6.00 2.94 5.28
CA TYR A 106 -5.73 1.80 4.43
C TYR A 106 -4.58 1.01 5.03
N THR A 107 -4.87 -0.17 5.58
CA THR A 107 -3.86 -1.10 6.10
C THR A 107 -3.66 -2.22 5.09
N LYS A 108 -2.46 -2.31 4.51
CA LYS A 108 -2.16 -3.34 3.51
C LYS A 108 -2.12 -4.72 4.16
N ILE A 109 -2.67 -5.73 3.49
CA ILE A 109 -2.70 -7.13 3.95
C ILE A 109 -2.04 -8.08 2.96
#